data_AF-A0A835VNX2-F1
#
_entry.id   AF-A0A835VNX2-F1
#
_cell.length_a   1.000
_cell.length_b   1.000
_cell.length_c   1.000
_cell.angle_alpha   90.00
_cell.angle_beta   90.00
_cell.angle_gamma   90.00
#
_symmetry.space_group_name_H-M   'P 1'
#
loop_
_entity.id
_entity.type
_entity.pdbx_description
1 polymer ?
#
loop_
_entity_poly.entity_id
_entity_poly.type
_entity_poly.pdbx_seq_one_letter_code
_entity_poly.pdbx_strand_id
1 'polypeptide(L)'
;MITIGTGDSHFQGANYHMHFWRQRANSSIFKSTRCPAFLLEVIGPHARLSAVAWLNRVTIFPLTPLLNLLPAHPVTDRLLMPVARMLAALRAGLRKLTQDHATAAVRTAAEHEVAQAGPAKAEDAKAEEAEVEEAAAETEDAETAEELADLQEAKPVSEEKLPWPIAMDARYRIATAHSLAAPNHTYRVGLAGDDSGREGVVAVKLCRSYSLAAHQRWADLGLAPKILRSMSLPGGWLLVEMEWLSAPQWRPLSKLSKEELDEAQCAVQQALERAHTATGMVHEDVRPPNCLMRRDEASWEVRFVDFEWAGP
;
A
#
# COMPACT_ATOMS: atom_id res chain seq x y z
N MET A 1 17.79 4.57 -0.07
CA MET A 1 17.48 3.53 -1.06
C MET A 1 15.97 3.30 -1.04
N ILE A 2 15.25 3.81 -2.03
CA ILE A 2 13.79 3.63 -2.13
C ILE A 2 13.58 2.20 -2.62
N THR A 3 13.30 1.27 -1.70
CA THR A 3 12.82 -0.05 -2.09
C THR A 3 11.48 0.12 -2.77
N ILE A 4 11.45 -0.13 -4.08
CA ILE A 4 10.24 -0.39 -4.86
C ILE A 4 9.65 -1.69 -4.30
N GLY A 5 8.91 -1.60 -3.20
CA GLY A 5 8.50 -2.74 -2.38
C GLY A 5 7.13 -3.29 -2.75
N THR A 6 6.96 -4.60 -2.65
CA THR A 6 5.71 -5.38 -2.85
C THR A 6 4.67 -5.22 -1.71
N GLY A 7 4.67 -4.09 -1.01
CA GLY A 7 3.79 -3.79 0.14
C GLY A 7 2.89 -2.57 -0.11
N ASP A 8 1.94 -2.36 0.78
CA ASP A 8 0.98 -1.25 0.69
C ASP A 8 1.71 0.12 0.78
N SER A 9 1.47 0.98 -0.23
CA SER A 9 2.13 2.29 -0.39
C SER A 9 1.92 3.22 0.79
N HIS A 10 0.79 3.11 1.48
CA HIS A 10 0.46 3.92 2.64
C HIS A 10 1.39 3.56 3.80
N PHE A 11 1.59 2.26 4.06
CA PHE A 11 2.50 1.79 5.10
C PHE A 11 3.97 1.99 4.74
N GLN A 12 4.32 1.82 3.47
CA GLN A 12 5.68 2.11 3.00
C GLN A 12 6.02 3.60 3.15
N GLY A 13 5.10 4.50 2.79
CA GLY A 13 5.24 5.93 2.99
C GLY A 13 5.38 6.32 4.46
N ALA A 14 4.53 5.75 5.34
CA ALA A 14 4.64 5.93 6.79
C ALA A 14 6.02 5.48 7.31
N ASN A 15 6.46 4.30 6.93
CA ASN A 15 7.73 3.74 7.39
C ASN A 15 8.91 4.55 6.86
N TYR A 16 8.88 4.99 5.60
CA TYR A 16 9.91 5.85 5.04
C TYR A 16 10.01 7.16 5.81
N HIS A 17 8.88 7.83 6.04
CA HIS A 17 8.81 9.05 6.85
C HIS A 17 9.33 8.79 8.27
N MET A 18 8.98 7.64 8.86
CA MET A 18 9.46 7.23 10.17
C MET A 18 10.99 7.12 10.21
N HIS A 19 11.56 6.37 9.26
CA HIS A 19 13.00 6.15 9.17
C HIS A 19 13.77 7.44 8.90
N PHE A 20 13.27 8.29 7.99
CA PHE A 20 13.88 9.58 7.65
C PHE A 20 14.06 10.47 8.88
N TRP A 21 13.03 10.57 9.71
CA TRP A 21 13.05 11.44 10.89
C TRP A 21 13.71 10.80 12.11
N ARG A 22 13.69 9.47 12.27
CA ARG A 22 14.47 8.80 13.33
C ARG A 22 15.97 9.09 13.21
N GLN A 23 16.49 9.05 11.99
CA GLN A 23 17.90 9.39 11.73
C GLN A 23 18.22 10.87 12.00
N ARG A 24 17.18 11.72 12.12
CA ARG A 24 17.26 13.16 12.35
C ARG A 24 16.59 13.57 13.66
N ALA A 25 16.45 12.65 14.62
CA ALA A 25 15.75 12.91 15.87
C ALA A 25 16.40 14.04 16.69
N ASN A 26 17.70 14.30 16.47
CA ASN A 26 18.43 15.37 17.13
C ASN A 26 18.31 16.74 16.44
N SER A 27 17.78 16.79 15.21
CA SER A 27 17.64 18.05 14.45
C SER A 27 16.67 19.01 15.13
N SER A 28 16.93 20.32 14.98
CA SER A 28 16.04 21.39 15.44
C SER A 28 14.63 21.21 14.89
N ILE A 29 14.51 20.95 13.58
CA ILE A 29 13.24 20.76 12.88
C ILE A 29 12.42 19.60 13.48
N PHE A 30 13.04 18.48 13.82
CA PHE A 30 12.33 17.35 14.43
C PHE A 30 11.81 17.67 15.84
N LYS A 31 12.56 18.47 16.60
CA LYS A 31 12.21 18.84 17.97
C LYS A 31 11.17 19.96 18.03
N SER A 32 11.22 20.90 17.09
CA SER A 32 10.35 22.09 17.07
C SER A 32 9.08 21.91 16.24
N THR A 33 8.99 20.86 15.42
CA THR A 33 7.82 20.60 14.56
C THR A 33 7.23 19.22 14.78
N ARG A 34 6.04 19.01 14.22
CA ARG A 34 5.43 17.68 14.06
C ARG A 34 5.82 17.02 12.74
N CYS A 35 6.89 17.46 12.10
CA CYS A 35 7.36 16.98 10.80
C CYS A 35 6.24 16.73 9.79
N PRO A 36 5.41 17.75 9.47
CA PRO A 36 4.35 17.58 8.50
C PRO A 36 4.93 17.30 7.10
N ALA A 37 4.27 16.44 6.34
CA ALA A 37 4.61 16.10 4.97
C ALA A 37 3.37 15.70 4.18
N PHE A 38 3.49 15.70 2.85
CA PHE A 38 2.50 15.09 1.97
C PHE A 38 3.00 13.75 1.47
N LEU A 39 2.12 12.76 1.42
CA LEU A 39 2.35 11.48 0.77
C LEU A 39 1.48 11.44 -0.49
N LEU A 40 2.13 11.44 -1.65
CA LEU A 40 1.48 11.21 -2.94
C LEU A 40 1.66 9.74 -3.32
N GLU A 41 0.56 9.01 -3.33
CA GLU A 41 0.53 7.59 -3.65
C GLU A 41 0.07 7.42 -5.10
N VAL A 42 0.87 6.74 -5.92
CA VAL A 42 0.50 6.39 -7.30
C VAL A 42 0.35 4.86 -7.37
N ILE A 43 -0.88 4.39 -7.54
CA ILE A 43 -1.24 2.98 -7.54
C ILE A 43 -1.86 2.65 -8.90
N GLY A 44 -1.01 2.15 -9.81
CA GLY A 44 -1.39 1.89 -11.20
C GLY A 44 -1.94 3.18 -11.86
N PRO A 45 -3.16 3.15 -12.44
CA PRO A 45 -3.76 4.34 -13.05
C PRO A 45 -4.37 5.33 -12.06
N HIS A 46 -4.15 5.17 -10.75
CA HIS A 46 -4.79 6.03 -9.75
C HIS A 46 -3.78 6.78 -8.88
N ALA A 47 -4.20 7.93 -8.36
CA ALA A 47 -3.42 8.71 -7.40
C ALA A 47 -4.24 9.06 -6.15
N ARG A 48 -3.58 9.10 -4.99
CA ARG A 48 -4.15 9.60 -3.74
C ARG A 48 -3.18 10.55 -3.05
N LEU A 49 -3.71 11.64 -2.50
CA LEU A 49 -2.96 12.55 -1.65
C LEU A 49 -3.34 12.34 -0.18
N SER A 50 -2.32 12.16 0.66
CA SER A 50 -2.46 12.00 2.11
C SER A 50 -1.58 13.01 2.85
N ALA A 51 -2.02 13.46 4.01
CA ALA A 51 -1.20 14.20 4.98
C ALA A 51 -0.46 13.22 5.88
N VAL A 52 0.78 13.53 6.20
CA VAL A 52 1.62 12.77 7.13
C VAL A 52 2.16 13.71 8.19
N ALA A 53 2.17 13.28 9.45
CA ALA A 53 2.81 14.03 10.52
C ALA A 53 3.37 13.08 11.60
N TRP A 54 4.41 13.56 12.27
CA TRP A 54 5.01 12.95 13.43
C TRP A 54 4.39 13.50 14.73
N LEU A 55 3.64 12.65 15.43
CA LEU A 55 3.13 12.91 16.78
C LEU A 55 3.89 12.01 17.77
N ASN A 56 3.18 11.18 18.54
CA ASN A 56 3.78 10.06 19.29
C ASN A 56 4.13 8.87 18.38
N ARG A 57 3.54 8.85 17.18
CA ARG A 57 3.77 7.90 16.08
C ARG A 57 3.54 8.63 14.76
N VAL A 58 4.08 8.08 13.67
CA VAL A 58 3.73 8.58 12.32
C VAL A 58 2.25 8.34 12.08
N THR A 59 1.54 9.42 11.80
CA THR A 59 0.10 9.39 11.51
C THR A 59 -0.10 9.83 10.07
N ILE A 60 -0.92 9.07 9.34
CA ILE A 60 -1.30 9.39 7.97
C ILE A 60 -2.81 9.60 7.92
N PHE A 61 -3.24 10.63 7.20
CA PHE A 61 -4.64 10.93 6.97
C PHE A 61 -4.89 11.17 5.47
N PRO A 62 -5.73 10.36 4.80
CA PRO A 62 -6.09 10.58 3.40
C PRO A 62 -6.82 11.92 3.22
N LEU A 63 -6.29 12.80 2.36
CA LEU A 63 -6.91 14.08 2.01
C LEU A 63 -7.84 13.96 0.80
N THR A 64 -7.57 12.97 -0.06
CA THR A 64 -8.43 12.65 -1.21
C THR A 64 -8.77 11.16 -1.22
N PRO A 65 -9.87 10.77 -1.89
CA PRO A 65 -10.03 9.39 -2.32
C PRO A 65 -8.98 9.03 -3.39
N LEU A 66 -8.99 7.76 -3.81
CA LEU A 66 -8.18 7.28 -4.92
C LEU A 66 -8.76 7.83 -6.24
N LEU A 67 -8.07 8.76 -6.89
CA LEU A 67 -8.51 9.45 -8.10
C LEU A 67 -7.97 8.73 -9.34
N ASN A 68 -8.81 8.51 -10.34
CA ASN A 68 -8.41 7.89 -11.60
C ASN A 68 -7.68 8.91 -12.50
N LEU A 69 -6.51 8.53 -13.01
CA LEU A 69 -5.68 9.31 -13.93
C LEU A 69 -5.98 8.99 -15.39
N LEU A 70 -6.75 7.93 -15.68
CA LEU A 70 -7.08 7.55 -17.05
C LEU A 70 -8.14 8.48 -17.63
N PRO A 71 -7.95 8.94 -18.89
CA PRO A 71 -9.02 9.59 -19.62
C PRO A 71 -10.12 8.57 -19.96
N ALA A 72 -11.37 8.90 -19.64
CA ALA A 72 -12.52 8.10 -20.06
C ALA A 72 -13.49 8.99 -20.86
N HIS A 73 -13.36 8.95 -22.18
CA HIS A 73 -14.24 9.68 -23.10
C HIS A 73 -15.67 9.10 -23.02
N PRO A 74 -16.74 9.94 -23.02
CA PRO A 74 -16.77 11.41 -23.17
C PRO A 74 -16.71 12.20 -21.84
N VAL A 75 -16.46 11.54 -20.71
CA VAL A 75 -16.62 12.12 -19.35
C VAL A 75 -15.27 12.58 -18.76
N THR A 76 -14.22 12.65 -19.59
CA THR A 76 -12.82 12.93 -19.21
C THR A 76 -12.70 14.14 -18.29
N ASP A 77 -13.37 15.25 -18.60
CA ASP A 77 -13.25 16.48 -17.81
C ASP A 77 -13.77 16.29 -16.38
N ARG A 78 -14.91 15.61 -16.19
CA ARG A 78 -15.47 15.40 -14.84
C ARG A 78 -14.59 14.47 -14.00
N LEU A 79 -13.87 13.56 -14.63
CA LEU A 79 -12.97 12.62 -13.96
C LEU A 79 -11.60 13.26 -13.65
N LEU A 80 -11.08 14.10 -14.54
CA LEU A 80 -9.79 14.76 -14.36
C LEU A 80 -9.86 16.04 -13.53
N MET A 81 -11.03 16.69 -13.42
CA MET A 81 -11.19 17.88 -12.59
C MET A 81 -10.82 17.66 -11.11
N PRO A 82 -11.23 16.56 -10.44
CA PRO A 82 -10.73 16.21 -9.11
C PRO A 82 -9.21 16.07 -9.04
N VAL A 83 -8.58 15.46 -10.06
CA VAL A 83 -7.11 15.30 -10.13
C VAL A 83 -6.43 16.66 -10.25
N ALA A 84 -6.92 17.52 -11.15
CA ALA A 84 -6.39 18.87 -11.32
C ALA A 84 -6.51 19.70 -10.03
N ARG A 85 -7.66 19.61 -9.34
CA ARG A 85 -7.87 20.26 -8.04
C ARG A 85 -6.94 19.74 -6.96
N MET A 86 -6.75 18.41 -6.88
CA MET A 86 -5.79 17.79 -5.97
C MET A 86 -4.37 18.32 -6.21
N LEU A 87 -3.91 18.35 -7.46
CA LEU A 87 -2.57 18.85 -7.81
C LEU A 87 -2.41 20.35 -7.51
N ALA A 88 -3.43 21.16 -7.79
CA ALA A 88 -3.42 22.58 -7.46
C ALA A 88 -3.37 22.81 -5.94
N ALA A 89 -4.15 22.06 -5.17
CA ALA A 89 -4.14 22.10 -3.71
C ALA A 89 -2.81 21.61 -3.13
N LEU A 90 -2.21 20.55 -3.69
CA LEU A 90 -0.88 20.06 -3.32
C LEU A 90 0.17 21.14 -3.51
N ARG A 91 0.18 21.83 -4.66
CA ARG A 91 1.12 22.94 -4.91
C ARG A 91 0.99 24.06 -3.88
N ALA A 92 -0.23 24.45 -3.53
CA ALA A 92 -0.47 25.46 -2.51
C ALA A 92 -0.03 24.98 -1.11
N GLY A 93 -0.34 23.73 -0.78
CA GLY A 93 0.06 23.09 0.47
C GLY A 93 1.58 22.98 0.64
N LEU A 94 2.30 22.61 -0.43
CA LEU A 94 3.77 22.54 -0.41
C LEU A 94 4.41 23.89 -0.13
N ARG A 95 3.92 24.98 -0.75
CA ARG A 95 4.43 26.33 -0.48
C ARG A 95 4.25 26.71 0.99
N LYS A 96 3.07 26.45 1.54
CA LYS A 96 2.79 26.71 2.96
C LYS A 96 3.68 25.87 3.88
N LEU A 97 3.84 24.59 3.56
CA LEU A 97 4.68 23.68 4.33
C LEU A 97 6.16 24.10 4.33
N THR A 98 6.68 24.51 3.18
CA THR A 98 8.05 25.05 3.07
C THR A 98 8.23 26.31 3.91
N GLN A 99 7.25 27.22 3.88
CA GLN A 99 7.27 28.42 4.71
C GLN A 99 7.23 28.09 6.21
N ASP A 100 6.34 27.18 6.62
CA ASP A 100 6.22 26.74 8.02
C ASP A 100 7.53 26.08 8.51
N HIS A 101 8.19 25.28 7.67
CA HIS A 101 9.48 24.66 7.99
C HIS A 101 10.60 25.70 8.10
N ALA A 102 10.63 26.70 7.22
CA ALA A 102 11.60 27.79 7.29
C ALA A 102 11.42 28.61 8.57
N THR A 103 10.18 28.98 8.93
CA THR A 103 9.89 29.71 10.17
C THR A 103 10.25 28.89 11.42
N ALA A 104 10.03 27.58 11.41
CA ALA A 104 10.41 26.72 12.52
C ALA A 104 11.93 26.63 12.70
N ALA A 105 12.70 26.56 11.61
CA ALA A 105 14.16 26.56 11.65
C ALA A 105 14.70 27.86 12.30
N VAL A 106 14.15 29.02 11.91
CA VAL A 106 14.53 30.34 12.45
C VAL A 106 14.21 30.48 13.95
N ARG A 107 13.02 30.07 14.39
CA ARG A 107 12.65 30.09 15.82
C ARG A 107 13.60 29.26 16.68
N THR A 108 14.05 28.12 16.18
CA THR A 108 14.95 27.24 16.93
C THR A 108 16.37 27.82 17.06
N ALA A 109 16.83 28.61 16.08
CA ALA A 109 18.10 29.33 16.15
C ALA A 109 18.06 30.45 17.21
N ALA A 110 16.97 31.24 17.23
CA ALA A 110 16.77 32.30 18.22
C ALA A 110 16.64 31.76 19.66
N GLU A 111 15.94 30.65 19.87
CA GLU A 111 15.81 30.02 21.20
C GLU A 111 17.16 29.44 21.71
N HIS A 112 18.03 28.96 20.81
CA HIS A 112 19.36 28.49 21.17
C HIS A 112 20.32 29.63 21.55
N GLU A 113 20.23 30.79 20.88
CA GLU A 113 20.99 31.99 21.25
C GLU A 113 20.55 32.56 22.61
N VAL A 114 19.23 32.60 22.87
CA VAL A 114 18.68 33.06 24.16
C VAL A 114 19.03 32.10 25.30
N ALA A 115 19.12 30.79 25.05
CA ALA A 115 19.53 29.80 26.06
C ALA A 115 21.04 29.82 26.36
N GLN A 116 21.88 30.33 25.44
CA GLN A 116 23.33 30.49 25.64
C GLN A 116 23.72 31.85 26.23
N ALA A 117 22.85 32.85 26.12
CA ALA A 117 22.96 34.10 26.87
C ALA A 117 22.44 33.90 28.31
N GLY A 118 23.35 33.74 29.28
CA GLY A 118 23.02 33.69 30.71
C GLY A 118 22.20 34.90 31.20
N PRO A 119 21.68 34.89 32.45
CA PRO A 119 20.60 35.75 32.94
C PRO A 119 21.03 37.19 33.27
N ALA A 120 21.84 37.82 32.42
CA ALA A 120 22.34 39.16 32.59
C ALA A 120 22.29 39.92 31.25
N LYS A 121 21.11 40.01 30.65
CA LYS A 121 20.77 41.00 29.59
C LYS A 121 19.25 41.07 29.31
N ALA A 122 18.43 40.80 30.32
CA ALA A 122 16.97 40.85 30.19
C ALA A 122 16.37 42.27 30.31
N GLU A 123 17.18 43.34 30.34
CA GLU A 123 16.66 44.71 30.50
C GLU A 123 16.75 45.61 29.26
N ASP A 124 17.40 45.23 28.16
CA ASP A 124 17.49 46.09 26.96
C ASP A 124 16.63 45.65 25.76
N ALA A 125 15.91 44.53 25.86
CA ALA A 125 15.08 44.00 24.76
C ALA A 125 13.66 44.61 24.72
N LYS A 126 13.54 45.94 24.74
CA LYS A 126 12.24 46.63 24.61
C LYS A 126 12.21 47.78 23.60
N ALA A 127 13.20 47.90 22.72
CA ALA A 127 13.29 49.03 21.78
C ALA A 127 13.36 48.67 20.28
N GLU A 128 13.31 47.39 19.88
CA GLU A 128 13.46 46.99 18.46
C GLU A 128 12.28 46.14 17.95
N GLU A 129 11.04 46.51 18.32
CA GLU A 129 9.82 45.92 17.73
C GLU A 129 9.19 46.79 16.62
N ALA A 130 9.96 47.73 16.05
CA ALA A 130 9.43 48.65 15.03
C ALA A 130 10.42 48.87 13.87
N GLU A 131 10.81 47.81 13.16
CA GLU A 131 11.40 47.92 11.81
C GLU A 131 11.53 46.54 11.13
N VAL A 132 10.42 45.83 10.93
CA VAL A 132 10.38 44.66 10.02
C VAL A 132 9.09 44.69 9.20
N GLU A 133 8.96 45.69 8.33
CA GLU A 133 7.92 45.67 7.29
C GLU A 133 8.37 46.40 6.00
N GLU A 134 9.64 46.31 5.59
CA GLU A 134 10.04 46.78 4.24
C GLU A 134 11.38 46.20 3.76
N ALA A 135 11.44 44.91 3.41
CA ALA A 135 12.53 44.34 2.59
C ALA A 135 12.14 42.97 2.03
N ALA A 136 11.10 42.94 1.18
CA ALA A 136 10.74 41.77 0.40
C ALA A 136 10.77 42.12 -1.10
N ALA A 137 11.98 42.26 -1.65
CA ALA A 137 12.21 42.19 -3.09
C ALA A 137 13.70 41.94 -3.33
N GLU A 138 13.98 41.02 -4.26
CA GLU A 138 15.27 40.79 -4.92
C GLU A 138 16.35 40.03 -4.13
N THR A 139 16.45 38.72 -4.38
CA THR A 139 17.66 38.10 -4.97
C THR A 139 17.39 36.60 -5.21
N GLU A 140 17.21 36.24 -6.47
CA GLU A 140 17.41 34.87 -6.96
C GLU A 140 18.90 34.67 -7.28
N ASP A 141 19.31 33.41 -7.16
CA ASP A 141 20.53 32.77 -7.64
C ASP A 141 21.80 32.84 -6.76
N ALA A 142 22.29 31.62 -6.48
CA ALA A 142 23.63 31.25 -6.05
C ALA A 142 23.91 31.04 -4.54
N GLU A 143 23.12 30.24 -3.82
CA GLU A 143 23.56 29.70 -2.51
C GLU A 143 23.11 28.25 -2.22
N THR A 144 22.81 27.44 -3.25
CA THR A 144 22.34 26.04 -3.09
C THR A 144 23.42 24.96 -3.22
N ALA A 145 24.71 25.29 -3.10
CA ALA A 145 25.79 24.33 -3.37
C ALA A 145 26.55 23.80 -2.14
N GLU A 146 26.53 24.50 -0.99
CA GLU A 146 27.43 24.17 0.13
C GLU A 146 26.79 23.30 1.24
N GLU A 147 25.45 23.24 1.34
CA GLU A 147 24.74 22.39 2.32
C GLU A 147 24.58 20.91 1.89
N LEU A 148 25.09 20.53 0.72
CA LEU A 148 24.98 19.17 0.15
C LEU A 148 26.22 18.28 0.37
N ALA A 149 27.25 18.78 1.06
CA ALA A 149 28.55 18.09 1.17
C ALA A 149 28.63 17.02 2.29
N ASP A 150 27.74 16.99 3.27
CA ASP A 150 27.83 16.05 4.41
C ASP A 150 27.15 14.68 4.18
N LEU A 151 27.08 14.22 2.93
CA LEU A 151 26.33 13.03 2.52
C LEU A 151 27.12 11.71 2.48
N GLN A 152 28.24 11.56 3.19
CA GLN A 152 29.00 10.29 3.17
C GLN A 152 29.49 9.85 4.55
N GLU A 153 28.71 8.97 5.19
CA GLU A 153 29.16 7.64 5.64
C GLU A 153 28.02 6.94 6.42
N ALA A 154 27.20 6.15 5.72
CA ALA A 154 26.23 5.27 6.37
C ALA A 154 26.85 3.89 6.63
N LYS A 155 27.11 3.62 7.92
CA LYS A 155 27.57 2.31 8.43
C LYS A 155 26.52 1.22 8.13
N PRO A 156 26.91 -0.03 7.81
CA PRO A 156 25.96 -1.08 7.46
C PRO A 156 25.00 -1.37 8.61
N VAL A 157 23.71 -1.43 8.24
CA VAL A 157 22.56 -1.65 9.12
C VAL A 157 22.56 -3.11 9.60
N SER A 158 22.66 -3.32 10.91
CA SER A 158 22.31 -4.62 11.52
C SER A 158 20.81 -4.86 11.35
N GLU A 159 20.43 -6.07 10.94
CA GLU A 159 19.04 -6.51 10.77
C GLU A 159 18.24 -6.37 12.09
N GLU A 160 17.62 -5.22 12.31
CA GLU A 160 16.67 -5.05 13.41
C GLU A 160 15.34 -5.72 13.05
N LYS A 161 15.05 -6.85 13.72
CA LYS A 161 13.74 -7.49 13.70
C LYS A 161 12.69 -6.57 14.33
N LEU A 162 11.55 -6.46 13.65
CA LEU A 162 10.41 -5.66 14.10
C LEU A 162 9.95 -6.05 15.53
N PRO A 163 9.61 -5.06 16.38
CA PRO A 163 9.33 -5.27 17.82
C PRO A 163 8.03 -6.01 18.12
N TRP A 164 7.20 -6.30 17.12
CA TRP A 164 5.94 -7.02 17.29
C TRP A 164 5.80 -8.03 16.15
N PRO A 165 5.84 -9.35 16.41
CA PRO A 165 5.34 -10.29 15.42
C PRO A 165 3.86 -9.98 15.24
N ILE A 166 3.42 -9.71 14.01
CA ILE A 166 1.99 -9.81 13.68
C ILE A 166 1.67 -11.29 13.93
N ALA A 167 1.15 -11.59 15.12
CA ALA A 167 0.75 -12.93 15.49
C ALA A 167 -0.47 -13.28 14.64
N MET A 168 -0.22 -13.88 13.48
CA MET A 168 -1.26 -14.59 12.74
C MET A 168 -1.78 -15.71 13.65
N ASP A 169 -3.06 -16.05 13.49
CA ASP A 169 -3.73 -17.16 14.19
C ASP A 169 -2.80 -18.37 14.32
N ALA A 170 -2.73 -18.99 15.51
CA ALA A 170 -1.85 -20.13 15.81
C ALA A 170 -2.05 -21.32 14.85
N ARG A 171 -3.17 -21.33 14.12
CA ARG A 171 -3.46 -22.23 12.99
C ARG A 171 -2.43 -22.15 11.85
N TYR A 172 -1.71 -21.04 11.67
CA TYR A 172 -0.80 -20.86 10.54
C TYR A 172 0.67 -20.99 10.94
N ARG A 173 1.43 -21.81 10.22
CA ARG A 173 2.91 -21.81 10.30
C ARG A 173 3.45 -20.68 9.43
N ILE A 174 3.56 -19.47 9.99
CA ILE A 174 3.95 -18.25 9.26
C ILE A 174 5.26 -18.42 8.47
N ALA A 175 6.23 -19.17 9.00
CA ALA A 175 7.50 -19.45 8.32
C ALA A 175 7.34 -20.17 6.95
N THR A 176 6.18 -20.76 6.69
CA THR A 176 5.84 -21.44 5.44
C THR A 176 5.02 -20.57 4.48
N ALA A 177 4.72 -19.32 4.85
CA ALA A 177 3.93 -18.41 4.03
C ALA A 177 4.75 -17.94 2.82
N HIS A 178 4.25 -18.23 1.62
CA HIS A 178 4.85 -17.79 0.35
C HIS A 178 3.82 -17.01 -0.45
N SER A 179 4.18 -15.79 -0.88
CA SER A 179 3.32 -14.98 -1.75
C SER A 179 3.22 -15.65 -3.12
N LEU A 180 1.99 -15.82 -3.60
CA LEU A 180 1.68 -16.45 -4.89
C LEU A 180 1.52 -15.43 -6.01
N ALA A 181 1.02 -14.24 -5.66
CA ALA A 181 0.83 -13.14 -6.59
C ALA A 181 0.96 -11.83 -5.82
N ALA A 182 2.11 -11.15 -5.96
CA ALA A 182 2.19 -9.74 -5.60
C ALA A 182 1.64 -8.92 -6.78
N PRO A 183 0.73 -7.95 -6.55
CA PRO A 183 0.29 -7.38 -5.27
C PRO A 183 -0.99 -7.99 -4.67
N ASN A 184 -1.57 -9.05 -5.23
CA ASN A 184 -2.91 -9.57 -4.88
C ASN A 184 -3.05 -10.19 -3.47
N HIS A 185 -2.04 -10.07 -2.59
CA HIS A 185 -2.05 -10.55 -1.20
C HIS A 185 -2.61 -11.98 -1.03
N THR A 186 -2.28 -12.86 -1.98
CA THR A 186 -2.60 -14.28 -1.92
C THR A 186 -1.35 -15.06 -1.53
N TYR A 187 -1.47 -15.91 -0.53
CA TYR A 187 -0.37 -16.65 0.07
C TYR A 187 -0.67 -18.14 0.09
N ARG A 188 0.33 -18.97 -0.17
CA ARG A 188 0.33 -20.38 0.21
C ARG A 188 0.86 -20.46 1.64
N VAL A 189 0.11 -21.09 2.54
CA VAL A 189 0.48 -21.19 3.95
C VAL A 189 0.26 -22.62 4.45
N GLY A 190 1.25 -23.16 5.14
CA GLY A 190 1.13 -24.42 5.87
C GLY A 190 0.36 -24.22 7.18
N LEU A 191 -0.50 -25.17 7.52
CA LEU A 191 -1.22 -25.19 8.78
C LEU A 191 -0.30 -25.72 9.90
N ALA A 192 -0.46 -25.17 11.10
CA ALA A 192 0.04 -25.80 12.31
C ALA A 192 -0.79 -27.06 12.51
N GLY A 193 -0.19 -28.22 12.21
CA GLY A 193 -0.88 -29.51 12.25
C GLY A 193 -1.63 -29.74 13.55
N ASP A 194 -2.71 -30.50 13.47
CA ASP A 194 -3.30 -31.16 14.62
C ASP A 194 -2.41 -32.33 15.07
N ASP A 195 -2.66 -32.88 16.26
CA ASP A 195 -1.93 -34.03 16.84
C ASP A 195 -1.98 -35.30 15.95
N SER A 196 -2.63 -35.23 14.78
CA SER A 196 -2.71 -36.31 13.79
C SER A 196 -1.53 -36.34 12.80
N GLY A 197 -0.63 -35.34 12.83
CA GLY A 197 0.60 -35.33 12.03
C GLY A 197 0.43 -35.09 10.53
N ARG A 198 -0.78 -34.72 10.06
CA ARG A 198 -1.00 -34.30 8.66
C ARG A 198 -0.70 -32.82 8.49
N GLU A 199 0.36 -32.51 7.74
CA GLU A 199 0.67 -31.14 7.34
C GLU A 199 -0.32 -30.66 6.25
N GLY A 200 -1.35 -29.92 6.65
CA GLY A 200 -2.27 -29.26 5.73
C GLY A 200 -1.64 -28.03 5.09
N VAL A 201 -1.95 -27.77 3.82
CA VAL A 201 -1.57 -26.54 3.10
C VAL A 201 -2.82 -25.89 2.55
N VAL A 202 -2.92 -24.57 2.69
CA VAL A 202 -4.05 -23.76 2.25
C VAL A 202 -3.59 -22.57 1.42
N ALA A 203 -4.49 -22.05 0.60
CA ALA A 203 -4.35 -20.70 0.06
C ALA A 203 -5.08 -19.72 0.98
N VAL A 204 -4.43 -18.59 1.28
CA VAL A 204 -4.98 -17.52 2.10
C VAL A 204 -4.96 -16.24 1.28
N LYS A 205 -6.13 -15.62 1.11
CA LYS A 205 -6.30 -14.31 0.49
C LYS A 205 -6.59 -13.29 1.57
N LEU A 206 -5.86 -12.17 1.54
CA LEU A 206 -6.16 -10.98 2.34
C LEU A 206 -6.68 -9.89 1.41
N CYS A 207 -7.88 -9.38 1.67
CA CYS A 207 -8.55 -8.40 0.80
C CYS A 207 -9.50 -7.51 1.61
N ARG A 208 -9.97 -6.40 1.05
CA ARG A 208 -10.97 -5.51 1.69
C ARG A 208 -12.37 -5.67 1.14
N SER A 209 -12.48 -6.17 -0.09
CA SER A 209 -13.72 -6.52 -0.75
C SER A 209 -13.57 -7.92 -1.29
N TYR A 210 -14.58 -8.77 -1.07
CA TYR A 210 -14.57 -10.14 -1.58
C TYR A 210 -15.98 -10.68 -1.65
N SER A 211 -16.34 -11.24 -2.80
CA SER A 211 -17.66 -11.84 -2.99
C SER A 211 -17.67 -13.28 -2.49
N LEU A 212 -17.78 -13.45 -1.16
CA LEU A 212 -17.88 -14.78 -0.54
C LEU A 212 -19.08 -15.56 -1.09
N ALA A 213 -20.19 -14.89 -1.38
CA ALA A 213 -21.39 -15.52 -1.95
C ALA A 213 -21.14 -16.06 -3.36
N ALA A 214 -20.50 -15.28 -4.24
CA ALA A 214 -20.18 -15.73 -5.60
C ALA A 214 -19.16 -16.88 -5.57
N HIS A 215 -18.08 -16.72 -4.80
CA HIS A 215 -17.09 -17.79 -4.63
C HIS A 215 -17.76 -19.07 -4.10
N GLN A 216 -18.56 -19.00 -3.03
CA GLN A 216 -19.19 -20.20 -2.48
C GLN A 216 -20.09 -20.90 -3.51
N ARG A 217 -20.94 -20.14 -4.22
CA ARG A 217 -21.82 -20.72 -5.24
C ARG A 217 -21.04 -21.36 -6.39
N TRP A 218 -19.94 -20.75 -6.83
CA TRP A 218 -19.08 -21.32 -7.87
C TRP A 218 -18.33 -22.55 -7.33
N ALA A 219 -17.93 -22.56 -6.05
CA ALA A 219 -17.29 -23.70 -5.41
C ALA A 219 -18.26 -24.89 -5.28
N ASP A 220 -19.53 -24.66 -4.96
CA ASP A 220 -20.58 -25.68 -4.88
C ASP A 220 -20.82 -26.37 -6.24
N LEU A 221 -20.58 -25.67 -7.35
CA LEU A 221 -20.61 -26.20 -8.72
C LEU A 221 -19.31 -26.92 -9.13
N GLY A 222 -18.31 -26.95 -8.25
CA GLY A 222 -16.96 -27.41 -8.56
C GLY A 222 -16.25 -26.51 -9.56
N LEU A 223 -16.55 -25.21 -9.60
CA LEU A 223 -15.93 -24.23 -10.50
C LEU A 223 -14.99 -23.26 -9.79
N ALA A 224 -14.89 -23.32 -8.47
CA ALA A 224 -13.95 -22.53 -7.67
C ALA A 224 -13.35 -23.40 -6.55
N PRO A 225 -12.20 -23.01 -5.97
CA PRO A 225 -11.69 -23.64 -4.77
C PRO A 225 -12.74 -23.66 -3.65
N LYS A 226 -12.80 -24.71 -2.85
CA LYS A 226 -13.60 -24.73 -1.62
C LYS A 226 -13.10 -23.66 -0.65
N ILE A 227 -14.02 -22.83 -0.16
CA ILE A 227 -13.76 -21.94 0.98
C ILE A 227 -13.74 -22.82 2.24
N LEU A 228 -12.64 -22.78 2.98
CA LEU A 228 -12.47 -23.53 4.23
C LEU A 228 -12.84 -22.68 5.43
N ARG A 229 -12.52 -21.38 5.37
CA ARG A 229 -12.79 -20.42 6.44
C ARG A 229 -12.76 -19.00 5.88
N SER A 230 -13.58 -18.12 6.43
CA SER A 230 -13.45 -16.68 6.26
C SER A 230 -13.48 -15.96 7.61
N MET A 231 -12.78 -14.84 7.71
CA MET A 231 -12.72 -14.05 8.95
C MET A 231 -12.55 -12.58 8.63
N SER A 232 -13.37 -11.73 9.24
CA SER A 232 -13.13 -10.29 9.27
C SER A 232 -11.96 -9.95 10.19
N LEU A 233 -11.00 -9.21 9.67
CA LEU A 233 -9.83 -8.70 10.38
C LEU A 233 -10.00 -7.20 10.67
N PRO A 234 -9.28 -6.66 11.68
CA PRO A 234 -9.28 -5.23 11.95
C PRO A 234 -8.94 -4.38 10.73
N GLY A 235 -9.52 -3.18 10.65
CA GLY A 235 -9.26 -2.24 9.55
C GLY A 235 -9.99 -2.56 8.24
N GLY A 236 -11.09 -3.33 8.31
CA GLY A 236 -11.92 -3.66 7.15
C GLY A 236 -11.29 -4.71 6.22
N TRP A 237 -10.31 -5.45 6.71
CA TRP A 237 -9.71 -6.56 5.98
C TRP A 237 -10.52 -7.83 6.18
N LEU A 238 -10.40 -8.74 5.22
CA LEU A 238 -10.99 -10.06 5.22
C LEU A 238 -9.88 -11.06 4.91
N LEU A 239 -9.82 -12.10 5.72
CA LEU A 239 -9.07 -13.32 5.44
C LEU A 239 -10.02 -14.34 4.82
N VAL A 240 -9.64 -14.89 3.67
CA VAL A 240 -10.34 -16.01 3.03
C VAL A 240 -9.34 -17.16 2.87
N GLU A 241 -9.55 -18.22 3.65
CA GLU A 241 -8.83 -19.48 3.57
C GLU A 241 -9.58 -20.41 2.62
N MET A 242 -8.88 -20.95 1.64
CA MET A 242 -9.44 -21.82 0.61
C MET A 242 -8.51 -23.00 0.34
N GLU A 243 -9.05 -24.04 -0.30
CA GLU A 243 -8.27 -25.22 -0.66
C GLU A 243 -7.05 -24.85 -1.52
N TRP A 244 -5.95 -25.55 -1.26
CA TRP A 244 -4.74 -25.37 -2.05
C TRP A 244 -4.79 -26.23 -3.31
N LEU A 245 -4.81 -25.57 -4.47
CA LEU A 245 -4.73 -26.23 -5.78
C LEU A 245 -3.26 -26.29 -6.22
N SER A 246 -2.59 -27.41 -5.94
CA SER A 246 -1.15 -27.54 -6.12
C SER A 246 -0.71 -27.76 -7.57
N ALA A 247 0.38 -27.09 -7.96
CA ALA A 247 1.17 -27.47 -9.13
C ALA A 247 1.87 -28.84 -8.91
N PRO A 248 2.17 -29.60 -9.98
CA PRO A 248 1.95 -29.27 -11.40
C PRO A 248 0.53 -29.59 -11.90
N GLN A 249 -0.33 -30.17 -11.07
CA GLN A 249 -1.67 -30.64 -11.47
C GLN A 249 -2.56 -29.49 -11.89
N TRP A 250 -2.54 -28.38 -11.14
CA TRP A 250 -3.24 -27.15 -11.47
C TRP A 250 -2.26 -26.12 -12.04
N ARG A 251 -2.53 -25.64 -13.25
CA ARG A 251 -1.73 -24.64 -13.96
C ARG A 251 -2.63 -23.47 -14.38
N PRO A 252 -2.20 -22.21 -14.27
CA PRO A 252 -2.94 -21.10 -14.86
C PRO A 252 -3.09 -21.29 -16.36
N LEU A 253 -4.22 -20.88 -16.94
CA LEU A 253 -4.46 -20.89 -18.39
C LEU A 253 -3.34 -20.15 -19.14
N SER A 254 -2.79 -19.09 -18.54
CA SER A 254 -1.65 -18.33 -19.08
C SER A 254 -0.33 -19.10 -19.17
N LYS A 255 -0.25 -20.31 -18.60
CA LYS A 255 0.95 -21.16 -18.58
C LYS A 255 0.80 -22.44 -19.41
N LEU A 256 -0.33 -22.61 -20.11
CA LEU A 256 -0.53 -23.73 -21.04
C LEU A 256 0.21 -23.48 -22.37
N SER A 257 0.56 -24.55 -23.07
CA SER A 257 1.12 -24.44 -24.43
C SER A 257 0.04 -23.96 -25.41
N LYS A 258 0.45 -23.55 -26.62
CA LYS A 258 -0.48 -23.06 -27.64
C LYS A 258 -1.45 -24.17 -28.08
N GLU A 259 -0.98 -25.41 -28.14
CA GLU A 259 -1.75 -26.59 -28.51
C GLU A 259 -2.79 -26.96 -27.44
N GLU A 260 -2.45 -26.78 -26.16
CA GLU A 260 -3.37 -27.00 -25.04
C GLU A 260 -4.45 -25.91 -24.94
N LEU A 261 -4.16 -24.71 -25.43
CA LEU A 261 -4.95 -23.51 -25.17
C LEU A 261 -6.34 -23.55 -25.82
N ASP A 262 -6.47 -24.06 -27.05
CA ASP A 262 -7.75 -24.07 -27.76
C ASP A 262 -8.79 -24.96 -27.06
N GLU A 263 -8.39 -26.17 -26.64
CA GLU A 263 -9.23 -27.08 -25.86
C GLU A 263 -9.57 -26.50 -24.47
N ALA A 264 -8.57 -25.90 -23.81
CA ALA A 264 -8.73 -25.30 -22.49
C ALA A 264 -9.66 -24.08 -22.51
N GLN A 265 -9.60 -23.24 -23.55
CA GLN A 265 -10.48 -22.09 -23.73
C GLN A 265 -11.94 -22.52 -23.89
N CYS A 266 -12.20 -23.57 -24.67
CA CYS A 266 -13.54 -24.14 -24.81
C CYS A 266 -14.10 -24.60 -23.45
N ALA A 267 -13.29 -25.29 -22.64
CA ALA A 267 -13.69 -25.71 -21.30
C ALA A 267 -13.96 -24.52 -20.36
N VAL A 268 -13.15 -23.46 -20.42
CA VAL A 268 -13.37 -22.22 -19.66
C VAL A 268 -14.69 -21.56 -20.05
N GLN A 269 -14.99 -21.46 -21.34
CA GLN A 269 -16.24 -20.87 -21.82
C GLN A 269 -17.46 -21.66 -21.34
N GLN A 270 -17.45 -22.98 -21.47
CA GLN A 270 -18.53 -23.85 -20.97
C GLN A 270 -18.69 -23.73 -19.45
N ALA A 271 -17.59 -23.62 -18.71
CA ALA A 271 -17.61 -23.43 -17.26
C ALA A 271 -18.25 -22.09 -16.88
N LEU A 272 -17.95 -20.99 -17.60
CA LEU A 272 -18.58 -19.69 -17.38
C LEU A 272 -20.07 -19.70 -17.66
N GLU A 273 -20.49 -20.27 -18.79
CA GLU A 273 -21.90 -20.39 -19.16
C GLU A 273 -22.69 -21.15 -18.08
N ARG A 274 -22.11 -22.25 -17.57
CA ARG A 274 -22.67 -23.01 -16.44
C ARG A 274 -22.76 -22.17 -15.17
N ALA A 275 -21.70 -21.45 -14.80
CA ALA A 275 -21.67 -20.62 -13.61
C ALA A 275 -22.72 -19.50 -13.67
N HIS A 276 -22.77 -18.77 -14.78
CA HIS A 276 -23.73 -17.68 -15.00
C HIS A 276 -25.17 -18.20 -14.94
N THR A 277 -25.47 -19.29 -15.65
CA THR A 277 -26.82 -19.86 -15.70
C THR A 277 -27.28 -20.38 -14.34
N ALA A 278 -26.42 -21.08 -13.61
CA ALA A 278 -26.79 -21.71 -12.35
C ALA A 278 -26.84 -20.74 -11.16
N THR A 279 -26.01 -19.69 -11.18
CA THR A 279 -25.83 -18.82 -10.01
C THR A 279 -26.43 -17.44 -10.17
N GLY A 280 -26.61 -16.96 -11.41
CA GLY A 280 -26.95 -15.58 -11.72
C GLY A 280 -25.87 -14.59 -11.27
N MET A 281 -24.62 -15.03 -11.13
CA MET A 281 -23.50 -14.20 -10.69
C MET A 281 -22.37 -14.21 -11.72
N VAL A 282 -21.73 -13.06 -11.88
CA VAL A 282 -20.57 -12.82 -12.74
C VAL A 282 -19.30 -12.73 -11.90
N HIS A 283 -18.15 -13.10 -12.49
CA HIS A 283 -16.84 -13.01 -11.82
C HIS A 283 -16.15 -11.65 -12.04
N GLU A 284 -16.49 -10.95 -13.13
CA GLU A 284 -15.98 -9.63 -13.58
C GLU A 284 -14.46 -9.50 -13.86
N ASP A 285 -13.60 -10.34 -13.29
CA ASP A 285 -12.14 -10.39 -13.58
C ASP A 285 -11.70 -11.76 -14.14
N VAL A 286 -12.42 -12.28 -15.13
CA VAL A 286 -12.03 -13.54 -15.80
C VAL A 286 -10.93 -13.25 -16.80
N ARG A 287 -9.73 -13.71 -16.48
CA ARG A 287 -8.53 -13.58 -17.31
C ARG A 287 -7.65 -14.82 -17.16
N PRO A 288 -6.75 -15.13 -18.11
CA PRO A 288 -5.98 -16.36 -18.08
C PRO A 288 -5.22 -16.66 -16.78
N PRO A 289 -4.68 -15.67 -16.02
CA PRO A 289 -4.10 -15.93 -14.70
C PRO A 289 -5.09 -16.40 -13.62
N ASN A 290 -6.37 -16.05 -13.76
CA ASN A 290 -7.45 -16.34 -12.80
C ASN A 290 -8.24 -17.62 -13.16
N CYS A 291 -7.84 -18.33 -14.21
CA CYS A 291 -8.38 -19.63 -14.59
C CYS A 291 -7.33 -20.71 -14.33
N LEU A 292 -7.51 -21.49 -13.27
CA LEU A 292 -6.66 -22.65 -13.00
C LEU A 292 -7.21 -23.87 -13.74
N MET A 293 -6.32 -24.56 -14.44
CA MET A 293 -6.61 -25.65 -15.35
C MET A 293 -5.94 -26.92 -14.84
N ARG A 294 -6.70 -28.02 -14.80
CA ARG A 294 -6.18 -29.37 -14.61
C ARG A 294 -6.62 -30.22 -15.79
N ARG A 295 -5.67 -30.97 -16.37
CA ARG A 295 -5.99 -31.97 -17.38
C ARG A 295 -6.24 -33.30 -16.70
N ASP A 296 -7.42 -33.87 -16.93
CA ASP A 296 -7.72 -35.28 -16.66
C ASP A 296 -7.61 -36.08 -17.98
N GLU A 297 -7.68 -37.41 -17.92
CA GLU A 297 -7.42 -38.32 -19.05
C GLU A 297 -8.20 -37.97 -20.33
N ALA A 298 -9.39 -37.38 -20.20
CA ALA A 298 -10.28 -37.05 -21.33
C ALA A 298 -10.79 -35.60 -21.36
N SER A 299 -10.49 -34.76 -20.36
CA SER A 299 -11.09 -33.41 -20.29
C SER A 299 -10.28 -32.41 -19.48
N TRP A 300 -10.64 -31.14 -19.64
CA TRP A 300 -10.13 -30.03 -18.84
C TRP A 300 -11.08 -29.71 -17.70
N GLU A 301 -10.54 -29.66 -16.49
CA GLU A 301 -11.19 -29.07 -15.33
C GLU A 301 -10.73 -27.64 -15.12
N VAL A 302 -11.69 -26.78 -14.76
CA VAL A 302 -11.48 -25.35 -14.51
C VAL A 302 -11.80 -25.05 -13.05
N ARG A 303 -10.95 -24.22 -12.43
CA ARG A 303 -11.22 -23.54 -11.17
C ARG A 303 -10.93 -22.05 -11.35
N PHE A 304 -11.94 -21.22 -11.18
CA PHE A 304 -11.81 -19.77 -11.17
C PHE A 304 -11.32 -19.32 -9.79
N VAL A 305 -10.46 -18.31 -9.77
CA VAL A 305 -9.89 -17.72 -8.56
C VAL A 305 -9.96 -16.18 -8.63
N ASP A 306 -9.84 -15.53 -7.48
CA ASP A 306 -9.85 -14.06 -7.34
C ASP A 306 -11.25 -13.40 -7.51
N PHE A 307 -12.17 -13.73 -6.61
CA PHE A 307 -13.55 -13.22 -6.57
C PHE A 307 -13.71 -11.82 -5.94
N GLU A 308 -12.71 -10.95 -6.01
CA GLU A 308 -12.81 -9.58 -5.46
C GLU A 308 -13.84 -8.70 -6.18
N TRP A 309 -14.04 -8.97 -7.47
CA TRP A 309 -14.93 -8.21 -8.36
C TRP A 309 -16.23 -8.95 -8.68
N ALA A 310 -16.44 -10.14 -8.12
CA ALA A 310 -17.58 -10.96 -8.46
C ALA A 310 -18.88 -10.47 -7.80
N GLY A 311 -20.03 -10.68 -8.44
CA GLY A 311 -21.32 -10.19 -7.96
C GLY A 311 -22.49 -10.68 -8.80
N PRO A 312 -23.73 -10.36 -8.38
CA PRO A 312 -24.93 -10.55 -9.21
C PRO A 312 -24.94 -9.64 -10.43
#